data_AF-S8ABQ4-F1
#
_entry.id   AF-S8ABQ4-F1
#
_cell.length_a   1.000
_cell.length_b   1.000
_cell.length_c   1.000
_cell.angle_alpha   90.00
_cell.angle_beta   90.00
_cell.angle_gamma   90.00
#
_symmetry.space_group_name_H-M   'P 1'
#
loop_
_entity.id
_entity.type
_entity.pdbx_description
1 polymer ?
#
loop_
_entity_poly.entity_id
_entity_poly.type
_entity_poly.pdbx_seq_one_letter_code
_entity_poly.pdbx_strand_id
1 'polypeptide(L)'
;MKSAVVLTLFAALAAAAPQTLTGPGRCGGDSGLKCHKNALCVGEKEIKGGVGICITGPIQPCGNFFGDRCPSTGSWYCISDPRINCPPGVMDCGGGVCMPAQWAAAVGLN
;
A
#
# COMPACT_ATOMS: atom_id res chain seq x y z
N MET A 1 50.95 -27.48 23.07
CA MET A 1 50.77 -27.01 21.67
C MET A 1 49.42 -26.32 21.58
N LYS A 2 49.42 -25.06 21.14
CA LYS A 2 48.26 -24.15 21.11
C LYS A 2 47.52 -24.35 19.78
N SER A 3 46.24 -24.68 19.82
CA SER A 3 45.39 -24.65 18.61
C SER A 3 44.14 -23.85 18.92
N ALA A 4 44.19 -22.56 18.59
CA ALA A 4 43.05 -21.67 18.61
C ALA A 4 42.22 -21.94 17.34
N VAL A 5 41.02 -22.48 17.52
CA VAL A 5 40.02 -22.60 16.46
C VAL A 5 39.32 -21.25 16.36
N VAL A 6 39.61 -20.51 15.30
CA VAL A 6 38.91 -19.26 14.98
C VAL A 6 37.65 -19.62 14.20
N LEU A 7 36.51 -19.63 14.88
CA LEU A 7 35.19 -19.67 14.25
C LEU A 7 34.95 -18.33 13.55
N THR A 8 35.01 -18.33 12.21
CA THR A 8 34.55 -17.21 11.40
C THR A 8 33.02 -17.21 11.36
N LEU A 9 32.42 -16.33 12.19
CA LEU A 9 31.01 -15.95 12.04
C LEU A 9 30.85 -15.16 10.74
N PHE A 10 30.32 -15.80 9.71
CA PHE A 10 29.75 -15.09 8.56
C PHE A 10 28.48 -14.37 9.03
N ALA A 11 28.60 -13.06 9.27
CA ALA A 11 27.45 -12.18 9.42
C ALA A 11 26.73 -12.13 8.06
N ALA A 12 25.65 -12.91 7.95
CA ALA A 12 24.72 -12.80 6.84
C ALA A 12 23.98 -11.46 6.96
N LEU A 13 24.48 -10.43 6.27
CA LEU A 13 23.65 -9.29 5.92
C LEU A 13 22.52 -9.84 5.04
N ALA A 14 21.34 -10.01 5.64
CA ALA A 14 20.10 -10.08 4.89
C ALA A 14 19.90 -8.71 4.23
N ALA A 15 20.56 -8.50 3.08
CA ALA A 15 20.08 -7.55 2.11
C ALA A 15 18.65 -7.99 1.78
N ALA A 16 17.67 -7.29 2.33
CA ALA A 16 16.28 -7.45 1.93
C ALA A 16 16.26 -7.21 0.42
N ALA A 17 16.31 -8.29 -0.35
CA ALA A 17 16.14 -8.24 -1.79
C ALA A 17 14.86 -7.44 -2.02
N PRO A 18 14.86 -6.43 -2.90
CA PRO A 18 13.63 -5.76 -3.27
C PRO A 18 12.73 -6.87 -3.78
N GLN A 19 11.73 -7.23 -2.98
CA GLN A 19 10.77 -8.22 -3.38
C GLN A 19 10.15 -7.63 -4.62
N THR A 20 10.50 -8.19 -5.78
CA THR A 20 9.77 -8.02 -7.02
C THR A 20 8.41 -8.63 -6.78
N LEU A 21 7.59 -7.88 -6.04
CA LEU A 21 6.18 -8.07 -5.93
C LEU A 21 5.69 -7.86 -7.35
N THR A 22 5.24 -8.94 -7.98
CA THR A 22 4.35 -8.91 -9.14
C THR A 22 2.97 -8.31 -8.79
N GLY A 23 2.85 -7.68 -7.62
CA GLY A 23 1.73 -6.87 -7.14
C GLY A 23 2.23 -5.49 -6.67
N PRO A 24 1.33 -4.60 -6.26
CA PRO A 24 1.72 -3.26 -5.89
C PRO A 24 2.62 -3.30 -4.65
N GLY A 25 3.62 -2.43 -4.62
CA GLY A 25 4.55 -2.35 -3.50
C GLY A 25 3.80 -2.15 -2.18
N ARG A 26 4.29 -2.76 -1.09
CA ARG A 26 3.75 -2.51 0.25
C ARG A 26 4.38 -1.25 0.85
N CYS A 27 3.62 -0.57 1.71
CA CYS A 27 4.07 0.59 2.47
C CYS A 27 3.49 0.56 3.88
N GLY A 28 3.95 1.46 4.75
CA GLY A 28 3.34 1.68 6.06
C GLY A 28 3.54 0.54 7.06
N GLY A 29 2.74 0.59 8.11
CA GLY A 29 2.72 -0.38 9.21
C GLY A 29 4.07 -0.56 9.89
N ASP A 30 4.26 -1.73 10.53
CA ASP A 30 5.49 -2.09 11.23
C ASP A 30 6.72 -2.19 10.31
N SER A 31 6.49 -2.27 8.99
CA SER A 31 7.57 -2.33 8.00
C SER A 31 8.26 -0.98 7.77
N GLY A 32 7.58 0.14 8.08
CA GLY A 32 8.08 1.50 7.81
C GLY A 32 8.35 1.77 6.32
N LEU A 33 7.92 0.88 5.42
CA LEU A 33 8.19 0.97 4.00
C LEU A 33 7.50 2.19 3.41
N LYS A 34 8.20 2.88 2.51
CA LYS A 34 7.67 4.03 1.78
C LYS A 34 7.48 3.67 0.33
N CYS A 35 6.41 4.20 -0.26
CA CYS A 35 6.21 4.10 -1.69
C CYS A 35 7.26 4.91 -2.47
N HIS A 36 7.48 4.52 -3.71
CA HIS A 36 8.34 5.25 -4.65
C HIS A 36 7.82 6.69 -4.87
N LYS A 37 8.67 7.57 -5.39
CA LYS A 37 8.26 8.93 -5.75
C LYS A 37 7.11 8.86 -6.76
N ASN A 38 6.03 9.60 -6.51
CA ASN A 38 4.77 9.62 -7.28
C ASN A 38 3.82 8.44 -7.06
N ALA A 39 4.05 7.64 -6.03
CA ALA A 39 3.09 6.64 -5.57
C ALA A 39 2.40 7.10 -4.28
N LEU A 40 1.11 6.75 -4.14
CA LEU A 40 0.34 6.99 -2.94
C LEU A 40 0.26 5.70 -2.12
N CYS A 41 0.62 5.77 -0.85
CA CYS A 41 0.35 4.69 0.09
C CYS A 41 -1.12 4.78 0.51
N VAL A 42 -1.90 3.72 0.33
CA VAL A 42 -3.32 3.66 0.74
C VAL A 42 -3.62 2.40 1.52
N GLY A 43 -4.71 2.41 2.29
CA GLY A 43 -5.17 1.22 3.00
C GLY A 43 -4.52 0.96 4.35
N GLU A 44 -3.62 1.82 4.82
CA GLU A 44 -2.97 1.65 6.14
C GLU A 44 -3.99 1.61 7.31
N LYS A 45 -5.21 2.13 7.13
CA LYS A 45 -6.27 2.08 8.16
C LYS A 45 -7.20 0.89 7.96
N GLU A 46 -7.31 0.36 6.75
CA GLU A 46 -8.27 -0.67 6.35
C GLU A 46 -7.65 -2.07 6.30
N ILE A 47 -6.36 -2.15 6.00
CA ILE A 47 -5.62 -3.40 5.86
C ILE A 47 -5.02 -3.78 7.22
N LYS A 48 -5.17 -5.06 7.59
CA LYS A 48 -4.70 -5.59 8.86
C LYS A 48 -3.18 -5.39 9.03
N GLY A 49 -2.78 -4.93 10.22
CA GLY A 49 -1.38 -4.69 10.57
C GLY A 49 -0.85 -3.32 10.17
N GLY A 50 -1.74 -2.38 9.80
CA GLY A 50 -1.35 -1.03 9.42
C GLY A 50 -0.64 -0.95 8.08
N VAL A 51 -0.61 -2.04 7.31
CA VAL A 51 0.13 -2.14 6.06
C VAL A 51 -0.66 -1.47 4.94
N GLY A 52 -0.05 -0.57 4.19
CA GLY A 52 -0.62 0.02 2.99
C GLY A 52 -0.11 -0.62 1.70
N ILE A 53 -0.70 -0.15 0.60
CA ILE A 53 -0.35 -0.50 -0.77
C ILE A 53 0.00 0.76 -1.56
N CYS A 54 1.06 0.69 -2.35
CA CYS A 54 1.52 1.75 -3.22
C CYS A 54 0.78 1.73 -4.55
N ILE A 55 -0.07 2.73 -4.75
CA ILE A 55 -0.76 2.96 -6.01
C ILE A 55 0.00 4.02 -6.81
N THR A 56 0.30 3.71 -8.07
CA THR A 56 0.95 4.61 -9.03
C THR A 56 0.04 4.91 -10.21
N GLY A 57 0.23 6.05 -10.85
CA GLY A 57 -0.48 6.43 -12.08
C GLY A 57 -1.62 7.43 -11.82
N PRO A 58 -2.56 7.61 -12.78
CA PRO A 58 -3.70 8.48 -12.59
C PRO A 58 -4.59 7.92 -11.48
N ILE A 59 -4.58 8.61 -10.33
CA ILE A 59 -5.39 8.25 -9.18
C ILE A 59 -6.80 8.75 -9.41
N GLN A 60 -7.70 7.85 -9.80
CA GLN A 60 -9.11 8.19 -9.99
C GLN A 60 -9.81 8.22 -8.63
N PRO A 61 -10.50 9.32 -8.28
CA PRO A 61 -11.27 9.41 -7.04
C PRO A 61 -12.52 8.53 -7.09
N CYS A 62 -13.00 8.15 -5.91
CA CYS A 62 -14.26 7.44 -5.73
C CYS A 62 -14.89 7.74 -4.37
N GLY A 63 -16.18 7.42 -4.22
CA GLY A 63 -16.87 7.45 -2.93
C GLY A 63 -17.14 8.84 -2.37
N ASN A 64 -17.19 9.89 -3.20
CA ASN A 64 -17.78 11.18 -2.76
C ASN A 64 -19.32 11.06 -2.66
N PHE A 65 -19.96 12.09 -2.09
CA PHE A 65 -21.43 12.13 -1.94
C PHE A 65 -22.15 12.21 -3.30
N PHE A 66 -21.51 12.79 -4.32
CA PHE A 66 -22.05 12.85 -5.69
C PHE A 66 -22.00 11.51 -6.43
N GLY A 67 -21.41 10.48 -5.82
CA GLY A 67 -21.39 9.13 -6.35
C GLY A 67 -20.26 8.88 -7.34
N ASP A 68 -19.11 9.53 -7.20
CA ASP A 68 -17.89 9.22 -7.95
C ASP A 68 -17.61 7.73 -7.84
N ARG A 69 -17.50 7.08 -9.00
CA ARG A 69 -17.26 5.64 -9.10
C ARG A 69 -15.93 5.37 -9.77
N CYS A 70 -15.37 4.23 -9.42
CA CYS A 70 -14.30 3.65 -10.21
C CYS A 70 -14.77 3.31 -11.63
N PRO A 71 -13.83 3.12 -12.57
CA PRO A 71 -14.18 2.83 -13.96
C PRO A 71 -15.17 1.66 -14.04
N SER A 72 -16.17 1.80 -14.92
CA SER A 72 -17.19 0.76 -15.11
C SER A 72 -16.65 -0.50 -15.79
N THR A 73 -15.49 -0.40 -16.42
CA THR A 73 -14.80 -1.51 -17.07
C THR A 73 -13.73 -2.09 -16.14
N GLY A 74 -13.81 -3.39 -15.89
CA GLY A 74 -12.91 -4.09 -14.97
C GLY A 74 -13.40 -4.10 -13.52
N SER A 75 -12.62 -4.75 -12.65
CA SER A 75 -12.93 -4.89 -11.23
C SER A 75 -12.07 -3.93 -10.41
N TRP A 76 -12.74 -3.03 -9.69
CA TRP A 76 -12.12 -1.99 -8.89
C TRP A 76 -12.65 -2.00 -7.47
N TYR A 77 -11.80 -1.60 -6.54
CA TYR A 77 -12.08 -1.42 -5.14
C TYR A 77 -11.85 0.05 -4.79
N CYS A 78 -12.80 0.67 -4.11
CA CYS A 78 -12.66 2.03 -3.62
C CYS A 78 -12.06 2.00 -2.22
N ILE A 79 -10.82 2.45 -2.07
CA ILE A 79 -10.08 2.46 -0.81
C ILE A 79 -9.84 3.89 -0.33
N SER A 80 -9.79 4.15 0.98
CA SER A 80 -9.73 5.53 1.46
C SER A 80 -8.47 6.24 0.98
N ASP A 81 -8.63 7.51 0.59
CA ASP A 81 -7.51 8.36 0.22
C ASP A 81 -6.94 9.03 1.48
N PRO A 82 -5.73 8.69 1.93
CA PRO A 82 -5.17 9.28 3.14
C PRO A 82 -4.79 10.76 2.97
N ARG A 83 -4.78 11.29 1.75
CA ARG A 83 -4.56 12.73 1.51
C ARG A 83 -5.81 13.55 1.80
N ILE A 84 -6.97 12.90 1.80
CA ILE A 84 -8.24 13.58 1.92
C ILE A 84 -8.62 13.64 3.40
N ASN A 85 -8.80 14.86 3.90
CA ASN A 85 -9.38 15.15 5.20
C ASN A 85 -10.64 15.99 4.98
N CYS A 86 -11.78 15.31 4.79
CA CYS A 86 -13.03 15.98 4.49
C CYS A 86 -13.55 16.74 5.72
N PRO A 87 -13.73 18.07 5.63
CA PRO A 87 -14.45 18.81 6.66
C PRO A 87 -15.91 18.34 6.74
N PRO A 88 -16.54 18.40 7.92
CA PRO A 88 -17.97 18.12 8.05
C PRO A 88 -18.81 19.00 7.11
N GLY A 89 -19.72 18.38 6.35
CA GLY A 89 -20.66 19.09 5.46
C GLY A 89 -20.20 19.28 4.00
N VAL A 90 -19.00 18.81 3.63
CA VAL A 90 -18.49 18.89 2.24
C VAL A 90 -18.88 17.64 1.45
N MET A 91 -19.70 17.80 0.41
CA MET A 91 -20.30 16.69 -0.36
C MET A 91 -19.41 16.23 -1.53
N ASP A 92 -18.59 17.12 -2.06
CA ASP A 92 -17.64 16.94 -3.15
C ASP A 92 -16.35 16.23 -2.73
N CYS A 93 -16.16 16.03 -1.44
CA CYS A 93 -14.98 15.39 -0.91
C CYS A 93 -15.04 13.87 -1.14
N GLY A 94 -14.17 13.37 -2.03
CA GLY A 94 -13.98 11.94 -2.31
C GLY A 94 -13.57 11.16 -1.07
N GLY A 95 -14.28 10.06 -0.79
CA GLY A 95 -13.89 9.18 0.30
C GLY A 95 -12.64 8.36 -0.01
N GLY A 96 -12.34 8.13 -1.29
CA GLY A 96 -11.32 7.18 -1.69
C GLY A 96 -10.73 7.34 -3.08
N VAL A 97 -9.88 6.37 -3.41
CA VAL A 97 -9.23 6.21 -4.71
C VAL A 97 -9.48 4.81 -5.25
N CYS A 98 -9.49 4.70 -6.57
CA CYS A 98 -9.70 3.43 -7.24
C CYS A 98 -8.44 2.59 -7.28
N MET A 99 -8.56 1.38 -6.74
CA MET A 99 -7.54 0.35 -6.75
C MET A 99 -8.05 -0.86 -7.54
N PRO A 100 -7.22 -1.52 -8.37
CA PRO A 100 -7.60 -2.79 -8.98
C PRO A 100 -8.04 -3.82 -7.91
N ALA A 101 -9.15 -4.51 -8.11
CA ALA A 101 -9.68 -5.48 -7.14
C ALA A 101 -8.70 -6.65 -6.86
N GLN A 102 -7.89 -7.03 -7.85
CA GLN A 102 -6.81 -8.01 -7.68
C GLN A 102 -5.79 -7.59 -6.62
N TRP A 103 -5.55 -6.29 -6.47
CA TRP A 103 -4.65 -5.75 -5.45
C TRP A 103 -5.33 -5.70 -4.09
N ALA A 104 -6.62 -5.33 -4.04
CA ALA A 104 -7.45 -5.40 -2.84
C ALA A 104 -7.46 -6.82 -2.26
N ALA A 105 -7.74 -7.82 -3.08
CA ALA A 105 -7.76 -9.21 -2.69
C ALA A 105 -6.39 -9.70 -2.18
N ALA A 106 -5.29 -9.25 -2.79
CA ALA A 106 -3.93 -9.59 -2.37
C ALA A 106 -3.57 -9.06 -0.96
N VAL A 107 -4.33 -8.08 -0.45
CA VAL A 107 -4.19 -7.56 0.92
C VAL A 107 -5.37 -7.91 1.82
N GLY A 108 -6.26 -8.79 1.39
CA GLY A 108 -7.39 -9.27 2.18
C GLY A 108 -8.55 -8.28 2.29
N LEU A 109 -8.63 -7.32 1.36
CA LEU A 109 -9.80 -6.48 1.18
C LEU A 109 -10.73 -7.16 0.16
N ASN A 110 -11.92 -7.54 0.61
CA ASN A 110 -12.94 -8.22 -0.20
C ASN A 110 -14.24 -7.43 -0.17
#